data_AF-A8NNB4-F1
#
_entry.id   AF-A8NNB4-F1
#
_cell.length_a   1.000
_cell.length_b   1.000
_cell.length_c   1.000
_cell.angle_alpha   90.00
_cell.angle_beta   90.00
_cell.angle_gamma   90.00
#
_symmetry.space_group_name_H-M   'P 1'
#
loop_
_entity.id
_entity.type
_entity.pdbx_description
1 polymer ?
#
loop_
_entity_poly.entity_id
_entity_poly.type
_entity_poly.pdbx_seq_one_letter_code
_entity_poly.pdbx_strand_id
1 'polypeptide(L)'
;MATIMRTPDVLPPAKPDHAFTRKPSSKIGIFFWRWRMWIEATFVLSMLEPWEKILLWTIYLVTWAFFLSAVQKYLPHHITVMQRRAVYYLWGQEGDVRLLWQLLGFGGNDAAGPGLLKEL
;
A
#
# COMPACT_ATOMS: atom_id res chain seq x y z
N MET A 1 11.47 56.31 -47.42
CA MET A 1 10.83 56.15 -46.10
C MET A 1 11.27 54.80 -45.54
N ALA A 2 12.11 54.79 -44.51
CA ALA A 2 12.61 53.55 -43.91
C ALA A 2 11.64 53.06 -42.82
N THR A 3 11.06 51.88 -42.99
CA THR A 3 10.18 51.24 -42.00
C THR A 3 11.03 50.61 -40.90
N ILE A 4 10.97 51.18 -39.70
CA ILE A 4 11.62 50.63 -38.50
C ILE A 4 10.87 49.37 -38.08
N MET A 5 11.48 48.19 -38.18
CA MET A 5 10.94 46.96 -37.59
C MET A 5 10.98 47.08 -36.06
N ARG A 6 9.82 47.26 -35.42
CA ARG A 6 9.68 47.09 -33.97
C ARG A 6 9.81 45.61 -33.65
N THR A 7 10.79 45.25 -32.82
CA THR A 7 10.83 43.91 -32.22
C THR A 7 9.58 43.74 -31.34
N PRO A 8 8.86 42.60 -31.43
CA PRO A 8 7.71 42.36 -30.57
C PRO A 8 8.14 42.26 -29.10
N ASP A 9 7.39 42.88 -28.19
CA ASP A 9 7.66 42.88 -26.74
C ASP A 9 7.53 41.49 -26.10
N VAL A 10 6.85 40.55 -26.78
CA VAL A 10 6.59 39.19 -26.30
C VAL A 10 7.03 38.19 -27.35
N LEU A 11 7.99 37.35 -26.99
CA LEU A 11 8.44 36.24 -27.82
C LEU A 11 7.39 35.12 -27.81
N PRO A 12 7.17 34.43 -28.95
CA PRO A 12 6.33 33.25 -28.98
C PRO A 12 6.89 32.18 -28.02
N PRO A 13 6.02 31.38 -27.38
CA PRO A 13 6.49 30.33 -26.50
C PRO A 13 7.37 29.35 -27.27
N ALA A 14 8.47 28.93 -26.64
CA ALA A 14 9.35 27.92 -27.21
C ALA A 14 8.55 26.62 -27.44
N LYS A 15 8.54 26.14 -28.68
CA LYS A 15 8.14 24.76 -29.01
C LYS A 15 9.39 23.89 -28.94
N PRO A 16 9.35 22.66 -28.41
CA PRO A 16 8.20 21.92 -27.89
C PRO A 16 7.75 22.38 -26.48
N ASP A 17 6.46 22.28 -26.20
CA ASP A 17 5.89 22.66 -24.91
C ASP A 17 6.22 21.61 -23.83
N HIS A 18 7.07 21.98 -22.87
CA HIS A 18 7.45 21.15 -21.73
C HIS A 18 6.51 21.31 -20.52
N ALA A 19 5.32 21.90 -20.69
CA ALA A 19 4.35 22.08 -19.61
C ALA A 19 4.01 20.78 -18.87
N PHE A 20 4.01 19.63 -19.56
CA PHE A 20 3.70 18.32 -18.94
C PHE A 20 4.72 17.88 -17.87
N THR A 21 5.99 18.28 -17.98
CA THR A 21 7.03 17.91 -17.00
C THR A 21 7.17 18.94 -15.88
N ARG A 22 6.46 20.07 -15.97
CA ARG A 22 6.55 21.17 -15.01
C ARG A 22 6.11 20.73 -13.62
N LYS A 23 6.93 21.07 -12.62
CA LYS A 23 6.61 20.86 -11.21
C LYS A 23 5.32 21.62 -10.84
N PRO A 24 4.33 20.95 -10.23
CA PRO A 24 3.11 21.62 -9.75
C PRO A 24 3.42 22.53 -8.55
N SER A 25 2.63 23.59 -8.38
CA SER A 25 2.80 24.58 -7.30
C SER A 25 2.30 24.09 -5.94
N SER A 26 1.35 23.15 -5.91
CA SER A 26 0.74 22.66 -4.67
C SER A 26 1.65 21.70 -3.89
N LYS A 27 1.64 21.77 -2.54
CA LYS A 27 2.48 20.90 -1.68
C LYS A 27 2.22 19.41 -1.92
N ILE A 28 0.95 19.01 -2.01
CA ILE A 28 0.54 17.63 -2.31
C ILE A 28 0.95 17.25 -3.74
N GLY A 29 0.78 18.16 -4.70
CA GLY A 29 1.21 17.94 -6.08
C GLY A 29 2.72 17.70 -6.19
N ILE A 30 3.53 18.41 -5.41
CA ILE A 30 4.99 18.21 -5.38
C ILE A 30 5.35 16.82 -4.86
N PHE A 31 4.64 16.32 -3.84
CA PHE A 31 4.86 14.98 -3.31
C PHE A 31 4.56 13.90 -4.35
N PHE A 32 3.38 13.93 -4.96
CA PHE A 32 3.01 12.97 -6.01
C PHE A 32 3.88 13.10 -7.25
N TRP A 33 4.28 14.33 -7.62
CA TRP A 33 5.22 14.55 -8.72
C TRP A 33 6.56 13.91 -8.44
N ARG A 34 7.10 14.08 -7.22
CA ARG A 34 8.37 13.46 -6.82
C ARG A 34 8.27 11.94 -6.78
N TRP A 35 7.17 11.40 -6.24
CA TRP A 35 6.93 9.96 -6.21
C TRP A 35 6.83 9.35 -7.61
N ARG A 36 6.06 9.99 -8.51
CA ARG A 36 5.97 9.61 -9.93
C ARG A 36 7.33 9.64 -10.62
N MET A 37 8.09 10.72 -10.47
CA MET A 37 9.43 10.85 -11.07
C MET A 37 10.40 9.78 -10.55
N TRP A 38 10.30 9.41 -9.27
CA TRP A 38 11.13 8.37 -8.68
C TRP A 38 10.81 6.99 -9.27
N ILE A 39 9.52 6.65 -9.38
CA ILE A 39 9.06 5.40 -10.01
C ILE A 39 9.47 5.36 -11.49
N GLU A 40 9.29 6.45 -12.23
CA GLU A 40 9.67 6.52 -13.64
C GLU A 40 11.18 6.33 -13.84
N ALA A 41 12.00 6.85 -12.93
CA ALA A 41 13.44 6.71 -12.97
C ALA A 41 13.93 5.32 -12.56
N THR A 42 13.38 4.70 -11.50
CA THR A 42 13.87 3.41 -10.99
C THR A 42 13.48 2.23 -11.88
N PHE A 43 12.31 2.30 -12.52
CA PHE A 43 11.79 1.22 -13.37
C PHE A 43 12.01 1.47 -14.87
N VAL A 44 12.78 2.51 -15.24
CA VAL A 44 13.08 2.89 -16.64
C VAL A 44 11.78 3.08 -17.46
N LEU A 45 10.68 3.45 -16.80
CA LEU A 45 9.40 3.65 -17.46
C LEU A 45 9.44 4.82 -18.44
N SER A 46 10.45 5.69 -18.36
CA SER A 46 10.63 6.76 -19.34
C SER A 46 10.84 6.25 -20.78
N MET A 47 11.38 5.04 -20.95
CA MET A 47 11.67 4.48 -22.28
C MET A 47 10.56 3.58 -22.82
N LEU A 48 9.64 3.14 -21.96
CA LEU A 48 8.58 2.22 -22.35
C LEU A 48 7.45 2.94 -23.08
N GLU A 49 6.87 2.25 -24.05
CA GLU A 49 5.67 2.72 -24.74
C GLU A 49 4.47 2.78 -23.79
N PRO A 50 3.46 3.62 -24.08
CA PRO A 50 2.27 3.74 -23.22
C PRO A 50 1.55 2.41 -22.96
N TRP A 51 1.53 1.51 -23.94
CA TRP A 51 0.86 0.21 -23.80
C TRP A 51 1.65 -0.77 -22.93
N GLU A 52 2.99 -0.78 -23.02
CA GLU A 52 3.86 -1.65 -22.21
C GLU A 52 3.74 -1.31 -20.72
N LYS A 53 3.62 -0.01 -20.42
CA LYS A 53 3.35 0.47 -19.06
C LYS A 53 2.06 -0.10 -18.52
N ILE A 54 0.99 -0.08 -19.32
CA ILE A 54 -0.32 -0.63 -18.93
C ILE A 54 -0.17 -2.12 -18.62
N LEU A 55 0.53 -2.88 -19.47
CA LEU A 55 0.80 -4.30 -19.25
C LEU A 55 1.60 -4.55 -17.96
N LEU A 56 2.65 -3.78 -17.68
CA LEU A 56 3.42 -3.96 -16.45
C LEU A 56 2.57 -3.69 -15.20
N TRP A 57 1.75 -2.63 -15.21
CA TRP A 57 0.85 -2.34 -14.10
C TRP A 57 -0.20 -3.44 -13.93
N THR A 58 -0.72 -4.03 -15.00
CA THR A 58 -1.70 -5.12 -14.88
C THR A 58 -1.06 -6.37 -14.28
N ILE A 59 0.13 -6.78 -14.74
CA ILE A 59 0.86 -7.93 -14.17
C ILE A 59 1.16 -7.66 -12.70
N TYR A 60 1.71 -6.49 -12.38
CA TYR A 60 2.01 -6.11 -11.00
C TYR A 60 0.78 -6.19 -10.10
N LEU A 61 -0.36 -5.63 -10.54
CA LEU A 61 -1.60 -5.66 -9.76
C LEU A 61 -2.13 -7.08 -9.57
N VAL A 62 -2.08 -7.92 -10.61
CA VAL A 62 -2.51 -9.33 -10.51
C VAL A 62 -1.61 -10.09 -9.55
N THR A 63 -0.28 -10.00 -9.71
CA THR A 63 0.68 -10.63 -8.79
C THR A 63 0.50 -10.14 -7.37
N TRP A 64 0.30 -8.83 -7.17
CA TRP A 64 0.08 -8.24 -5.86
C TRP A 64 -1.24 -8.70 -5.23
N ALA A 65 -2.32 -8.80 -5.99
CA ALA A 65 -3.59 -9.33 -5.51
C ALA A 65 -3.47 -10.82 -5.10
N PHE A 66 -2.80 -11.63 -5.93
CA PHE A 66 -2.49 -13.02 -5.59
C PHE A 66 -1.62 -13.12 -4.33
N PHE A 67 -0.59 -12.27 -4.22
CA PHE A 67 0.26 -12.22 -3.03
C PHE A 67 -0.54 -11.84 -1.78
N LEU A 68 -1.34 -10.78 -1.83
CA LEU A 68 -2.17 -10.35 -0.70
C LEU A 68 -3.18 -11.41 -0.31
N SER A 69 -3.87 -12.03 -1.27
CA SER A 69 -4.81 -13.12 -0.98
C SER A 69 -4.12 -14.34 -0.36
N ALA A 70 -2.92 -14.70 -0.84
CA ALA A 70 -2.12 -15.75 -0.26
C ALA A 70 -1.68 -15.40 1.16
N VAL A 71 -1.20 -14.18 1.40
CA VAL A 71 -0.82 -13.69 2.73
C VAL A 71 -2.03 -13.73 3.68
N GLN A 72 -3.18 -13.16 3.29
CA GLN A 72 -4.38 -13.14 4.13
C GLN A 72 -4.86 -14.55 4.51
N LYS A 73 -4.77 -15.51 3.58
CA LYS A 73 -5.26 -16.88 3.82
C LYS A 73 -4.24 -17.77 4.55
N TYR A 74 -2.96 -17.62 4.23
CA TYR A 74 -1.89 -18.51 4.70
C TYR A 74 -1.26 -17.99 6.00
N LEU A 75 -0.95 -16.70 6.08
CA LEU A 75 -0.23 -16.11 7.20
C LEU A 75 -0.89 -16.33 8.58
N PRO A 76 -2.22 -16.19 8.79
CA PRO A 76 -2.81 -16.42 10.11
C PRO A 76 -2.64 -17.87 10.57
N HIS A 77 -2.75 -18.84 9.67
CA HIS A 77 -2.55 -20.25 10.00
C HIS A 77 -1.12 -20.49 10.49
N HIS A 78 -0.12 -19.93 9.80
CA HIS A 78 1.28 -20.09 10.18
C HIS A 78 1.65 -19.39 11.50
N ILE A 79 1.09 -18.20 11.76
CA ILE A 79 1.31 -17.50 13.02
C ILE A 79 0.82 -18.34 14.21
N THR A 80 -0.36 -18.96 14.12
CA THR A 80 -0.88 -19.75 15.26
C THR A 80 0.01 -20.95 15.61
N VAL A 81 0.56 -21.63 14.60
CA VAL A 81 1.47 -22.77 14.82
C VAL A 81 2.81 -22.31 15.38
N MET A 82 3.38 -21.23 14.83
CA MET A 82 4.64 -20.67 15.32
C MET A 82 4.51 -20.13 16.75
N GLN A 83 3.38 -19.49 17.08
CA GLN A 83 3.10 -18.99 18.42
C GLN A 83 3.06 -20.12 19.44
N ARG A 84 2.37 -21.23 19.16
CA ARG A 84 2.33 -22.39 20.08
C ARG A 84 3.73 -22.94 20.36
N ARG A 85 4.57 -23.03 19.33
CA ARG A 85 5.96 -23.48 19.49
C ARG A 85 6.80 -22.46 20.28
N ALA A 86 6.65 -21.17 19.99
CA ALA A 86 7.35 -20.11 20.71
C ALA A 86 7.00 -20.10 22.21
N VAL A 87 5.71 -20.25 22.55
CA VAL A 87 5.26 -20.34 23.96
C VAL A 87 5.82 -21.59 24.63
N TYR A 88 5.82 -22.73 23.94
CA TYR A 88 6.42 -23.96 24.47
C TYR A 88 7.91 -23.79 24.79
N TYR A 89 8.68 -23.18 23.88
CA TYR A 89 10.12 -22.96 24.11
C TYR A 89 10.42 -21.89 25.16
N LEU A 90 9.58 -20.86 25.28
CA LEU A 90 9.80 -19.76 26.24
C LEU A 90 9.31 -20.09 27.66
N TRP A 91 8.18 -20.78 27.80
CA TRP A 91 7.52 -21.02 29.08
C TRP A 91 7.46 -22.48 29.52
N GLY A 92 7.84 -23.44 28.66
CA GLY A 92 7.88 -24.87 29.00
C GLY A 92 6.51 -25.52 29.23
N GLN A 93 5.41 -24.77 29.13
CA GLN A 93 4.04 -25.29 29.11
C GLN A 93 3.53 -25.39 27.68
N GLU A 94 2.77 -26.46 27.38
CA GLU A 94 2.01 -26.57 26.13
C GLU A 94 1.11 -25.35 26.02
N GLY A 95 1.39 -24.47 25.05
CA GLY A 95 0.76 -23.17 24.92
C GLY A 95 -0.76 -23.28 24.80
N ASP A 96 -1.45 -23.16 25.93
CA ASP A 96 -2.91 -23.19 25.97
C ASP A 96 -3.43 -21.89 25.35
N VAL A 97 -3.97 -22.04 24.14
CA VAL A 97 -4.59 -20.96 23.37
C VAL A 97 -5.68 -20.25 24.17
N ARG A 98 -6.28 -20.93 25.16
CA ARG A 98 -7.28 -20.35 26.08
C ARG A 98 -6.73 -19.21 26.93
N LEU A 99 -5.49 -19.32 27.41
CA LEU A 99 -4.84 -18.26 28.21
C LEU A 99 -4.56 -17.01 27.38
N LEU A 100 -4.18 -17.20 26.11
CA LEU A 100 -3.97 -16.09 25.18
C LEU A 100 -5.29 -15.39 24.81
N TRP A 101 -6.37 -16.13 24.60
CA TRP A 101 -7.71 -15.54 24.38
C TRP A 101 -8.26 -14.83 25.62
N GLN A 102 -7.94 -15.33 26.81
CA GLN A 102 -8.24 -14.65 28.08
C GLN A 102 -7.43 -13.36 28.23
N LEU A 103 -6.14 -13.37 27.89
CA LEU A 103 -5.26 -12.19 27.95
C LEU A 103 -5.63 -11.12 26.91
N LEU A 104 -6.01 -11.52 25.69
CA LEU A 104 -6.44 -10.63 24.62
C LEU A 104 -7.89 -10.13 24.77
N GLY A 105 -8.62 -10.55 25.82
CA GLY A 105 -9.95 -10.00 26.15
C GLY A 105 -11.09 -10.41 25.22
N PHE A 106 -10.90 -11.39 24.33
CA PHE A 106 -11.97 -11.89 23.45
C PHE A 106 -12.82 -13.01 24.09
N GLY A 107 -12.50 -13.42 25.33
CA GLY A 107 -13.11 -14.57 26.01
C GLY A 107 -14.06 -14.23 27.16
N GLY A 108 -14.95 -13.23 27.01
CA GLY A 108 -15.90 -12.90 28.07
C GLY A 108 -17.16 -12.21 27.56
N ASN A 109 -18.23 -12.98 27.31
CA ASN A 109 -19.61 -12.65 27.71
C ASN A 109 -20.71 -13.65 27.26
N ASP A 110 -20.38 -14.74 26.55
CA ASP A 110 -21.43 -15.67 26.07
C ASP A 110 -21.66 -16.92 26.95
N ALA A 111 -21.04 -16.99 28.14
CA ALA A 111 -21.15 -18.15 29.03
C ALA A 111 -22.14 -17.96 30.20
N ALA A 112 -23.06 -16.98 30.13
CA ALA A 112 -24.17 -16.87 31.08
C ALA A 112 -25.34 -17.76 30.62
N GLY A 113 -25.21 -19.07 30.83
CA GLY A 113 -26.32 -20.02 30.67
C GLY A 113 -27.43 -19.73 31.72
N PRO A 114 -28.72 -19.79 31.35
CA PRO A 114 -29.83 -19.49 32.26
C PRO A 114 -30.16 -20.71 33.13
N GLY A 115 -29.21 -21.14 33.97
CA GLY A 115 -29.32 -22.38 34.75
C GLY A 115 -29.28 -22.22 36.27
N LEU A 116 -28.98 -21.02 36.80
CA LEU A 116 -28.59 -20.86 38.21
C LEU A 116 -29.54 -19.96 39.00
N LEU A 117 -30.85 -20.01 38.72
CA LEU A 117 -31.89 -19.30 39.50
C LEU A 117 -33.15 -20.15 39.74
N LYS A 118 -33.03 -21.48 39.83
CA LYS A 118 -34.18 -22.37 40.13
C LYS A 118 -34.14 -23.05 41.51
N GLU A 119 -33.15 -22.73 42.35
CA GLU A 119 -32.91 -23.42 43.63
C GLU A 119 -32.83 -22.47 44.83
N LEU A 120 -33.43 -21.27 44.75
CA LEU A 120 -33.70 -20.39 45.88
C LEU A 120 -35.14 -19.88 45.80
#